data_AF-A0A665WSD3-F1
#
_entry.id   AF-A0A665WSD3-F1
#
_cell.length_a   1.000
_cell.length_b   1.000
_cell.length_c   1.000
_cell.angle_alpha   90.00
_cell.angle_beta   90.00
_cell.angle_gamma   90.00
#
_symmetry.space_group_name_H-M   'P 1'
#
loop_
_entity.id
_entity.type
_entity.pdbx_description
1 polymer ?
#
loop_
_entity_poly.entity_id
_entity_poly.type
_entity_poly.pdbx_seq_one_letter_code
_entity_poly.pdbx_strand_id
1 'polypeptide(L)'
;TTATMAASCSLVCCGEEREDDKAVIVRFSNGCVRNTDNLNFSMYKSSDENNPRKKARRILVAETDRLSYVGNNFGTGSMKCNNLCKYYVGVLNKKTMQMEVHTAQLFNMQPLALHLPPCNAEADKPENVYQFDDLLSPVEFAALEQVGSKMAALTPEELEKMRNEAGCLCVVEQLQKMPTEGEGRDKVARCAFYLSMLLKLLKQRNLTRKFGEEEDCPRIIQNKMFKTFTVETFRNGRVLNTVSTSMRTKIAAYSLALLLHLDNMTADLTLLHRDLGIPEPRMIEVAKSMGLTLIKPSRGKAENTGLQDEHKKACLVLPLVKYDQFMERRKRKKMR
;
A
#
# COMPACT_ATOMS: atom_id res chain seq x y z
N THR A 1 56.13 21.09 -21.91
CA THR A 1 54.81 20.75 -21.34
C THR A 1 54.94 20.80 -19.83
N THR A 2 54.58 21.94 -19.24
CA THR A 2 54.58 22.13 -17.79
C THR A 2 53.39 21.37 -17.19
N ALA A 3 53.67 20.35 -16.39
CA ALA A 3 52.66 19.62 -15.63
C ALA A 3 52.13 20.55 -14.53
N THR A 4 50.88 21.00 -14.68
CA THR A 4 50.17 21.73 -13.63
C THR A 4 49.97 20.79 -12.45
N MET A 5 50.72 21.00 -11.37
CA MET A 5 50.56 20.28 -10.11
C MET A 5 49.11 20.46 -9.62
N ALA A 6 48.42 19.36 -9.34
CA ALA A 6 47.09 19.41 -8.72
C ALA A 6 47.20 20.14 -7.36
N ALA A 7 46.24 21.02 -7.08
CA ALA A 7 46.19 21.74 -5.80
C ALA A 7 46.23 20.74 -4.64
N SER A 8 47.13 20.95 -3.67
CA SER A 8 47.26 20.09 -2.50
C SER A 8 46.11 20.37 -1.52
N CYS A 9 45.38 19.32 -1.13
CA CYS A 9 44.35 19.36 -0.11
C CYS A 9 44.86 18.65 1.15
N SER A 10 44.74 19.28 2.31
CA SER A 10 45.07 18.66 3.60
C SER A 10 43.78 18.48 4.40
N LEU A 11 43.50 17.25 4.83
CA LEU A 11 42.36 16.92 5.67
C LEU A 11 42.77 17.15 7.13
N VAL A 12 42.14 18.11 7.80
CA VAL A 12 42.32 18.36 9.23
C VAL A 12 41.07 17.84 9.95
N CYS A 13 41.24 16.88 10.86
CA CYS A 13 40.11 16.30 11.59
C CYS A 13 39.52 17.30 12.59
N CYS A 14 38.24 17.64 12.44
CA CYS A 14 37.49 18.41 13.42
C CYS A 14 37.08 17.50 14.59
N GLY A 15 37.86 17.46 15.68
CA GLY A 15 37.46 16.85 16.97
C GLY A 15 36.95 15.40 16.93
N GLU A 16 36.44 14.91 18.06
CA GLU A 16 35.70 13.63 18.12
C GLU A 16 34.23 13.88 17.70
N GLU A 17 33.82 13.36 16.54
CA GLU A 17 32.42 13.41 16.07
C GLU A 17 31.50 12.60 17.00
N ARG A 18 30.45 13.23 17.55
CA ARG A 18 29.40 12.55 18.32
C ARG A 18 28.39 11.91 17.37
N GLU A 19 27.64 10.91 17.84
CA GLU A 19 26.59 10.27 17.03
C GLU A 19 25.51 11.24 16.54
N ASP A 20 25.28 12.33 17.28
CA ASP A 20 24.30 13.37 16.96
C ASP A 20 24.82 14.37 15.91
N ASP A 21 26.13 14.38 15.62
CA ASP A 21 26.75 15.28 14.63
C ASP A 21 26.65 14.71 13.20
N LYS A 22 26.12 13.50 13.04
CA LYS A 22 26.03 12.82 11.74
C LYS A 22 24.93 13.46 10.87
N ALA A 23 25.32 13.91 9.69
CA ALA A 23 24.38 14.36 8.67
C ALA A 23 23.45 13.21 8.24
N VAL A 24 22.17 13.52 8.03
CA VAL A 24 21.17 12.55 7.56
C VAL A 24 20.83 12.88 6.11
N ILE A 25 21.09 11.93 5.21
CA ILE A 25 20.74 12.06 3.79
C ILE A 25 19.55 11.16 3.51
N VAL A 26 18.46 11.74 3.01
CA VAL A 26 17.25 10.99 2.67
C VAL A 26 17.09 10.83 1.17
N ARG A 27 16.67 9.64 0.75
CA ARG A 27 16.22 9.36 -0.61
C ARG A 27 14.77 8.90 -0.56
N PHE A 28 13.88 9.65 -1.21
CA PHE A 28 12.49 9.25 -1.33
C PHE A 28 12.30 8.28 -2.50
N SER A 29 11.57 7.20 -2.27
CA SER A 29 11.30 6.17 -3.29
C SER A 29 10.51 6.70 -4.50
N ASN A 30 9.75 7.78 -4.30
CA ASN A 30 8.83 8.34 -5.30
C ASN A 30 9.46 9.51 -6.09
N GLY A 31 10.77 9.74 -5.97
CA GLY A 31 11.48 10.84 -6.67
C GLY A 31 11.82 12.01 -5.75
N CYS A 32 12.13 13.16 -6.34
CA CYS A 32 12.54 14.35 -5.58
C CYS A 32 11.35 15.17 -5.10
N VAL A 33 11.36 15.58 -3.84
CA VAL A 33 10.32 16.44 -3.28
C VAL A 33 10.54 17.88 -3.75
N ARG A 34 9.51 18.52 -4.28
CA ARG A 34 9.59 19.88 -4.83
C ARG A 34 9.42 20.98 -3.78
N ASN A 35 8.62 20.72 -2.74
CA ASN A 35 8.39 21.67 -1.65
C ASN A 35 8.95 21.10 -0.35
N THR A 36 10.19 21.48 -0.03
CA THR A 36 10.91 20.99 1.15
C THR A 36 10.41 21.61 2.45
N ASP A 37 9.75 22.76 2.39
CA ASP A 37 9.35 23.53 3.56
C ASP A 37 8.12 22.92 4.26
N ASN A 38 7.36 22.09 3.54
CA ASN A 38 6.20 21.36 4.06
C ASN A 38 6.55 19.94 4.59
N LEU A 39 7.84 19.59 4.66
CA LEU A 39 8.29 18.29 5.17
C LEU A 39 8.73 18.41 6.62
N ASN A 40 8.01 17.75 7.52
CA ASN A 40 8.45 17.64 8.90
C ASN A 40 9.19 16.32 9.11
N PHE A 41 10.40 16.36 9.69
CA PHE A 41 11.21 15.18 9.96
C PHE A 41 11.26 14.87 11.45
N SER A 42 10.98 13.61 11.80
CA SER A 42 11.11 13.09 13.17
C SER A 42 12.02 11.88 13.19
N MET A 43 13.06 11.91 14.03
CA MET A 43 14.03 10.81 14.18
C MET A 43 13.84 10.12 15.53
N TYR A 44 13.71 8.80 15.49
CA TYR A 44 13.57 7.95 16.66
C TYR A 44 14.81 7.07 16.84
N LYS A 45 15.31 6.99 18.08
CA LYS A 45 16.43 6.13 18.46
C LYS A 45 15.98 4.95 19.32
N SER A 46 16.69 3.83 19.20
CA SER A 46 16.46 2.66 20.05
C SER A 46 16.77 2.96 21.52
N SER A 47 15.92 2.50 22.43
CA SER A 47 16.12 2.58 23.88
C SER A 47 17.12 1.54 24.43
N ASP A 48 17.42 0.49 23.65
CA ASP A 48 18.39 -0.55 24.03
C ASP A 48 19.83 -0.06 23.76
N GLU A 49 20.45 0.52 24.79
CA GLU A 49 21.83 1.05 24.74
C GLU A 49 22.91 -0.01 25.02
N ASN A 50 22.52 -1.14 25.64
CA ASN A 50 23.46 -2.18 26.05
C ASN A 50 23.96 -3.02 24.86
N ASN A 51 23.12 -3.21 23.84
CA ASN A 51 23.50 -3.97 22.65
C ASN A 51 24.03 -3.04 21.54
N PRO A 52 25.32 -3.13 21.14
CA PRO A 52 25.91 -2.24 20.13
C PRO A 52 25.15 -2.22 18.79
N ARG A 53 24.58 -3.37 18.39
CA ARG A 53 23.80 -3.49 17.14
C ARG A 53 22.39 -2.91 17.23
N LYS A 54 21.85 -2.77 18.44
CA LYS A 54 20.52 -2.19 18.65
C LYS A 54 20.63 -0.70 18.99
N LYS A 55 21.66 -0.29 19.73
CA LYS A 55 21.96 1.12 20.03
C LYS A 55 22.05 1.99 18.79
N ALA A 56 22.62 1.47 17.69
CA ALA A 56 22.74 2.19 16.43
C ALA A 56 21.45 2.25 15.57
N ARG A 57 20.33 1.63 16.02
CA ARG A 57 19.09 1.61 15.24
C ARG A 57 18.41 2.97 15.28
N ARG A 58 17.96 3.41 14.11
CA ARG A 58 17.27 4.67 13.89
C ARG A 58 16.08 4.45 12.94
N ILE A 59 14.99 5.14 13.22
CA ILE A 59 13.81 5.25 12.36
C ILE A 59 13.62 6.73 12.07
N LEU A 60 13.55 7.09 10.78
CA LEU A 60 13.27 8.43 10.33
C LEU A 60 11.86 8.46 9.73
N VAL A 61 11.05 9.39 10.20
CA VAL A 61 9.71 9.66 9.68
C VAL A 61 9.74 11.02 9.01
N ALA A 62 9.20 11.12 7.80
CA ALA A 62 8.96 12.39 7.12
C ALA A 62 7.47 12.52 6.85
N GLU A 63 6.84 13.54 7.42
CA GLU A 63 5.41 13.80 7.30
C GLU A 63 5.16 14.95 6.32
N THR A 64 4.12 14.78 5.51
CA THR A 64 3.54 15.83 4.66
C THR A 64 2.03 15.81 4.84
N ASP A 65 1.33 16.84 4.38
CA ASP A 65 -0.14 16.95 4.46
C ASP A 65 -0.90 15.76 3.86
N ARG A 66 -0.26 14.97 2.98
CA ARG A 66 -0.91 13.90 2.21
C ARG A 66 -0.29 12.53 2.38
N LEU A 67 0.95 12.45 2.84
CA LEU A 67 1.71 11.20 2.85
C LEU A 67 2.81 11.24 3.89
N SER A 68 2.90 10.18 4.68
CA SER A 68 4.03 9.94 5.57
C SER A 68 5.03 9.03 4.88
N TYR A 69 6.31 9.20 5.19
CA TYR A 69 7.38 8.33 4.75
C TYR A 69 8.12 7.80 5.97
N VAL A 70 8.55 6.54 5.91
CA VAL A 70 9.39 5.92 6.93
C VAL A 70 10.63 5.34 6.28
N GLY A 71 11.78 5.64 6.87
CA GLY A 71 13.07 5.05 6.56
C GLY A 71 13.70 4.45 7.81
N ASN A 72 14.39 3.33 7.64
CA ASN A 72 15.01 2.60 8.74
C ASN A 72 16.42 2.15 8.35
N ASN A 73 17.37 2.25 9.29
CA ASN A 73 18.77 1.82 9.08
C ASN A 73 19.04 0.36 9.50
N PHE A 74 17.99 -0.38 9.87
CA PHE A 74 18.07 -1.80 10.27
C PHE A 74 16.99 -2.64 9.59
N GLY A 75 17.19 -3.96 9.51
CA GLY A 75 16.21 -4.86 8.91
C GLY A 75 16.30 -4.96 7.39
N THR A 76 15.38 -5.72 6.79
CA THR A 76 15.40 -6.09 5.36
C THR A 76 15.19 -4.90 4.41
N GLY A 77 14.53 -3.84 4.86
CA GLY A 77 14.33 -2.59 4.10
C GLY A 77 15.46 -1.57 4.22
N SER A 78 16.45 -1.81 5.10
CA SER A 78 17.57 -0.90 5.30
C SER A 78 18.58 -0.94 4.16
N MET A 79 19.19 0.21 3.87
CA MET A 79 20.27 0.27 2.90
C MET A 79 21.52 -0.43 3.41
N LYS A 80 21.84 -1.56 2.78
CA LYS A 80 23.03 -2.36 3.12
C LYS A 80 24.33 -1.60 2.93
N CYS A 81 24.34 -0.57 2.07
CA CYS A 81 25.52 0.23 1.80
C CYS A 81 26.02 1.00 3.02
N ASN A 82 25.17 1.34 3.99
CA ASN A 82 25.62 1.98 5.24
C ASN A 82 26.51 1.07 6.11
N ASN A 83 26.45 -0.26 5.91
CA ASN A 83 27.33 -1.21 6.61
C ASN A 83 28.64 -1.47 5.84
N LEU A 84 28.68 -1.11 4.55
CA LEU A 84 29.79 -1.41 3.65
C LEU A 84 30.62 -0.17 3.32
N CYS A 85 30.00 1.01 3.36
CA CYS A 85 30.59 2.28 2.97
C CYS A 85 30.35 3.32 4.07
N LYS A 86 31.34 4.19 4.27
CA LYS A 86 31.18 5.44 5.02
C LYS A 86 30.89 6.55 4.03
N TYR A 87 29.87 7.34 4.33
CA TYR A 87 29.48 8.49 3.52
C TYR A 87 29.81 9.76 4.26
N TYR A 88 30.13 10.81 3.50
CA TYR A 88 30.44 12.12 4.04
C TYR A 88 29.77 13.21 3.22
N VAL A 89 29.32 14.27 3.88
CA VAL A 89 28.87 15.51 3.24
C VAL A 89 29.97 16.54 3.38
N GLY A 90 30.45 17.06 2.25
CA GLY A 90 31.44 18.13 2.21
C GLY A 90 30.78 19.49 2.00
N VAL A 91 31.07 20.46 2.87
CA VAL A 91 30.68 21.87 2.71
C VAL A 91 31.93 22.68 2.37
N LEU A 92 32.04 23.12 1.11
CA LEU A 92 33.20 23.87 0.61
C LEU A 92 32.97 25.38 0.73
N ASN A 93 33.81 26.05 1.50
CA ASN A 93 33.88 27.50 1.48
C ASN A 93 34.73 27.96 0.28
N LYS A 94 34.08 28.53 -0.73
CA LYS A 94 34.74 28.99 -1.97
C LYS A 94 35.71 30.17 -1.77
N LYS A 95 35.62 30.90 -0.65
CA LYS A 95 36.52 32.04 -0.37
C LYS A 95 37.80 31.58 0.32
N THR A 96 37.70 30.68 1.30
CA THR A 96 38.85 30.15 2.04
C THR A 96 39.42 28.89 1.42
N MET A 97 38.71 28.28 0.45
CA MET A 97 39.01 26.98 -0.16
C MET A 97 39.13 25.83 0.85
N GLN A 98 38.52 25.98 2.02
CA GLN A 98 38.46 24.95 3.06
C GLN A 98 37.15 24.16 2.96
N MET A 99 37.22 22.85 3.13
CA MET A 99 36.09 21.94 3.09
C MET A 99 35.85 21.33 4.46
N GLU A 100 34.67 21.58 5.03
CA GLU A 100 34.19 20.88 6.22
C GLU A 100 33.55 19.56 5.80
N VAL A 101 33.86 18.47 6.50
CA VAL A 101 33.42 17.12 6.14
C VAL A 101 32.66 16.53 7.32
N HIS A 102 31.39 16.19 7.11
CA HIS A 102 30.54 15.58 8.13
C HIS A 102 30.23 14.13 7.76
N THR A 103 30.37 13.19 8.71
CA THR A 103 29.89 11.82 8.50
C THR A 103 28.39 11.81 8.22
N ALA A 104 27.97 10.99 7.26
CA ALA A 104 26.59 10.93 6.80
C ALA A 104 25.99 9.52 6.92
N GLN A 105 24.70 9.46 7.25
CA GLN A 105 23.90 8.25 7.15
C GLN A 105 22.82 8.41 6.08
N LEU A 106 22.71 7.44 5.19
CA LEU A 106 21.64 7.45 4.19
C LEU A 106 20.40 6.71 4.69
N PHE A 107 19.22 7.26 4.43
CA PHE A 107 17.93 6.63 4.66
C PHE A 107 17.15 6.54 3.35
N ASN A 108 16.58 5.36 3.08
CA ASN A 108 15.66 5.18 1.96
C ASN A 108 14.25 5.31 2.52
N MET A 109 13.60 6.42 2.19
CA MET A 109 12.27 6.78 2.66
C MET A 109 11.24 6.09 1.78
N GLN A 110 10.49 5.17 2.38
CA GLN A 110 9.37 4.48 1.76
C GLN A 110 8.08 5.15 2.21
N PRO A 111 7.10 5.37 1.32
CA PRO A 111 5.81 5.90 1.73
C PRO A 111 5.18 4.94 2.74
N LEU A 112 4.92 5.45 3.93
CA LEU A 112 3.97 4.87 4.85
C LEU A 112 2.59 5.17 4.29
N ALA A 113 2.23 4.46 3.22
CA ALA A 113 0.85 4.42 2.82
C ALA A 113 0.09 3.77 3.98
N LEU A 114 -0.85 4.51 4.57
CA LEU A 114 -2.03 3.90 5.16
C LEU A 114 -2.73 3.20 4.00
N HIS A 115 -2.33 1.95 3.76
CA HIS A 115 -2.93 1.09 2.76
C HIS A 115 -4.34 0.68 3.17
N LEU A 116 -4.69 0.90 4.44
CA LEU A 116 -5.96 0.56 5.00
C LEU A 116 -6.94 1.72 4.83
N PRO A 117 -8.23 1.43 4.61
CA PRO A 117 -9.28 2.43 4.76
C PRO A 117 -9.29 3.01 6.19
N PRO A 118 -9.89 4.20 6.39
CA PRO A 118 -10.11 4.77 7.71
C PRO A 118 -10.74 3.73 8.65
N CYS A 119 -10.13 3.52 9.82
CA CYS A 119 -10.50 2.48 10.77
C CYS A 119 -10.91 3.11 12.10
N ASN A 120 -12.14 2.83 12.53
CA ASN A 120 -12.63 3.15 13.87
C ASN A 120 -12.53 1.91 14.76
N ALA A 121 -11.40 1.79 15.48
CA ALA A 121 -11.15 0.63 16.34
C ALA A 121 -12.11 0.52 17.54
N GLU A 122 -12.73 1.64 17.93
CA GLU A 122 -13.63 1.74 19.08
C GLU A 122 -15.11 1.64 18.66
N ALA A 123 -15.39 1.17 17.45
CA ALA A 123 -16.75 1.02 16.95
C ALA A 123 -17.51 -0.08 17.70
N ASP A 124 -18.75 0.21 18.12
CA ASP A 124 -19.63 -0.76 18.79
C ASP A 124 -20.21 -1.82 17.83
N LYS A 125 -20.18 -1.55 16.52
CA LYS A 125 -20.71 -2.42 15.47
C LYS A 125 -19.63 -2.73 14.44
N PRO A 126 -19.55 -3.99 13.93
CA PRO A 126 -18.63 -4.37 12.87
C PRO A 126 -18.66 -3.44 11.64
N GLU A 127 -19.86 -3.06 11.21
CA GLU A 127 -20.10 -2.17 10.06
C GLU A 127 -19.49 -0.77 10.22
N ASN A 128 -19.31 -0.32 11.47
CA ASN A 128 -18.81 1.01 11.79
C ASN A 128 -17.29 1.06 11.95
N VAL A 129 -16.60 -0.09 11.94
CA VAL A 129 -15.13 -0.14 11.97
C VAL A 129 -14.56 0.47 10.69
N TYR A 130 -15.14 0.10 9.55
CA TYR A 130 -14.82 0.66 8.24
C TYR A 130 -16.08 1.28 7.68
N GLN A 131 -16.36 2.56 7.96
CA GLN A 131 -17.62 3.17 7.55
C GLN A 131 -17.80 3.14 6.04
N PHE A 132 -19.02 2.85 5.58
CA PHE A 132 -19.31 2.78 4.15
C PHE A 132 -19.08 4.13 3.47
N ASP A 133 -19.45 5.23 4.11
CA ASP A 133 -19.32 6.59 3.58
C ASP A 133 -17.85 7.01 3.36
N ASP A 134 -16.93 6.43 4.14
CA ASP A 134 -15.48 6.62 3.94
C ASP A 134 -14.95 5.85 2.71
N LEU A 135 -15.60 4.73 2.36
CA LEU A 135 -15.28 3.93 1.18
C LEU A 135 -15.91 4.48 -0.09
N LEU A 136 -17.18 4.90 -0.02
CA LEU A 136 -17.98 5.50 -1.07
C LEU A 136 -18.91 6.54 -0.44
N SER A 137 -18.57 7.82 -0.60
CA SER A 137 -19.39 8.90 -0.05
C SER A 137 -20.78 8.91 -0.68
N PRO A 138 -21.81 9.48 -0.02
CA PRO A 138 -23.16 9.52 -0.56
C PRO A 138 -23.26 10.12 -1.97
N VAL A 139 -22.44 11.14 -2.27
CA VAL A 139 -22.39 11.78 -3.60
C VAL A 139 -21.82 10.85 -4.65
N GLU A 140 -20.76 10.10 -4.31
CA GLU A 140 -20.14 9.13 -5.20
C GLU A 140 -21.07 7.92 -5.42
N PHE A 141 -21.72 7.46 -4.35
CA PHE A 141 -22.68 6.36 -4.42
C PHE A 141 -23.92 6.74 -5.24
N ALA A 142 -24.42 7.97 -5.11
CA ALA A 142 -25.50 8.49 -5.95
C ALA A 142 -25.10 8.54 -7.44
N ALA A 143 -23.86 8.97 -7.74
CA ALA A 143 -23.38 9.03 -9.11
C ALA A 143 -23.31 7.66 -9.81
N LEU A 144 -23.29 6.55 -9.05
CA LEU A 144 -23.25 5.19 -9.56
C LEU A 144 -24.62 4.60 -9.93
N GLU A 145 -25.73 5.33 -9.73
CA GLU A 145 -27.09 4.83 -9.94
C GLU A 145 -27.35 4.25 -11.35
N GLN A 146 -27.02 5.00 -12.39
CA GLN A 146 -27.28 4.58 -13.78
C GLN A 146 -26.43 3.37 -14.17
N VAL A 147 -25.14 3.38 -13.79
CA VAL A 147 -24.22 2.27 -14.10
C VAL A 147 -24.50 1.03 -13.25
N GLY A 148 -24.93 1.22 -12.00
CA GLY A 148 -25.40 0.14 -11.12
C GLY A 148 -26.66 -0.52 -11.69
N SER A 149 -27.60 0.27 -12.22
CA SER A 149 -28.82 -0.27 -12.86
C SER A 149 -28.50 -1.12 -14.09
N LYS A 150 -27.55 -0.67 -14.94
CA LYS A 150 -27.03 -1.49 -16.05
C LYS A 150 -26.41 -2.78 -15.55
N MET A 151 -25.66 -2.73 -14.45
CA MET A 151 -25.01 -3.91 -13.90
C MET A 151 -25.97 -4.90 -13.26
N ALA A 152 -27.06 -4.43 -12.65
CA ALA A 152 -28.13 -5.26 -12.12
C ALA A 152 -28.99 -5.95 -13.20
N ALA A 153 -28.92 -5.46 -14.45
CA ALA A 153 -29.65 -5.95 -15.60
C ALA A 153 -28.81 -6.86 -16.52
N LEU A 154 -27.55 -7.15 -16.15
CA LEU A 154 -26.69 -8.04 -16.92
C LEU A 154 -27.29 -9.44 -17.04
N THR A 155 -27.24 -9.97 -18.25
CA THR A 155 -27.65 -11.35 -18.54
C THR A 155 -26.62 -12.36 -18.01
N PRO A 156 -27.02 -13.62 -17.77
CA PRO A 156 -26.09 -14.68 -17.37
C PRO A 156 -24.92 -14.87 -18.35
N GLU A 157 -25.16 -14.65 -19.64
CA GLU A 157 -24.14 -14.74 -20.69
C GLU A 157 -23.09 -13.62 -20.56
N GLU A 158 -23.52 -12.39 -20.27
CA GLU A 158 -22.64 -11.26 -20.01
C GLU A 158 -21.86 -11.42 -18.69
N LEU A 159 -22.47 -12.03 -17.68
CA LEU A 159 -21.79 -12.39 -16.43
C LEU A 159 -20.68 -13.41 -16.67
N GLU A 160 -20.93 -14.45 -17.48
CA GLU A 160 -19.89 -15.42 -17.86
C GLU A 160 -18.79 -14.78 -18.71
N LYS A 161 -19.12 -13.83 -19.58
CA LYS A 161 -18.11 -13.03 -20.29
C LYS A 161 -17.25 -12.22 -19.33
N MET A 162 -17.86 -11.55 -18.35
CA MET A 162 -17.14 -10.79 -17.30
C MET A 162 -16.24 -11.71 -16.46
N ARG A 163 -16.69 -12.93 -16.18
CA ARG A 163 -15.92 -13.95 -15.46
C ARG A 163 -14.68 -14.36 -16.24
N ASN A 164 -14.84 -14.70 -17.51
CA ASN A 164 -13.80 -15.35 -18.32
C ASN A 164 -12.82 -14.35 -18.94
N GLU A 165 -13.29 -13.19 -19.41
CA GLU A 165 -12.45 -12.18 -20.07
C GLU A 165 -11.94 -11.12 -19.07
N ALA A 166 -12.81 -10.62 -18.21
CA ALA A 166 -12.47 -9.55 -17.28
C ALA A 166 -11.94 -10.06 -15.95
N GLY A 167 -11.92 -11.38 -15.67
CA GLY A 167 -11.35 -11.99 -14.47
C GLY A 167 -11.82 -11.29 -13.19
N CYS A 168 -13.13 -11.07 -13.08
CA CYS A 168 -13.80 -10.42 -11.96
C CYS A 168 -14.65 -11.45 -11.21
N LEU A 169 -14.01 -12.50 -10.68
CA LEU A 169 -14.68 -13.63 -10.03
C LEU A 169 -15.51 -13.18 -8.82
N CYS A 170 -14.98 -12.28 -7.99
CA CYS A 170 -15.69 -11.78 -6.82
C CYS A 170 -16.91 -10.93 -7.19
N VAL A 171 -16.83 -10.14 -8.27
CA VAL A 171 -17.95 -9.31 -8.73
C VAL A 171 -19.10 -10.18 -9.22
N VAL A 172 -18.78 -11.21 -10.02
CA VAL A 172 -19.77 -12.17 -10.52
C VAL A 172 -20.43 -12.93 -9.37
N GLU A 173 -19.65 -13.36 -8.37
CA GLU A 173 -20.20 -14.05 -7.18
C GLU A 173 -21.19 -13.14 -6.42
N GLN A 174 -20.87 -11.86 -6.24
CA GLN A 174 -21.77 -10.92 -5.57
C GLN A 174 -23.06 -10.65 -6.37
N LEU A 175 -22.96 -10.56 -7.70
CA LEU A 175 -24.13 -10.41 -8.57
C LEU A 175 -24.99 -11.68 -8.60
N GLN A 176 -24.41 -12.87 -8.47
CA GLN A 176 -25.20 -14.11 -8.39
C GLN A 176 -25.93 -14.28 -7.05
N LYS A 177 -25.38 -13.72 -5.97
CA LYS A 177 -25.98 -13.75 -4.62
C LYS A 177 -26.93 -12.59 -4.33
N MET A 178 -27.14 -11.70 -5.30
CA MET A 178 -27.89 -10.46 -5.08
C MET A 178 -29.35 -10.75 -4.69
N PRO A 179 -29.95 -9.97 -3.78
CA PRO A 179 -31.36 -10.10 -3.42
C PRO A 179 -32.28 -9.88 -4.63
N THR A 180 -33.43 -10.54 -4.64
CA THR A 180 -34.39 -10.46 -5.75
C THR A 180 -34.91 -9.03 -5.96
N GLU A 181 -35.24 -8.29 -4.88
CA GLU A 181 -35.67 -6.89 -4.93
C GLU A 181 -35.25 -6.12 -3.66
N GLY A 182 -35.18 -4.78 -3.75
CA GLY A 182 -34.96 -3.87 -2.61
C GLY A 182 -33.67 -3.04 -2.66
N GLU A 183 -33.49 -2.18 -1.65
CA GLU A 183 -32.31 -1.29 -1.50
C GLU A 183 -30.99 -2.06 -1.45
N GLY A 184 -30.99 -3.29 -0.93
CA GLY A 184 -29.83 -4.17 -0.94
C GLY A 184 -29.37 -4.57 -2.34
N ARG A 185 -30.31 -4.74 -3.30
CA ARG A 185 -30.00 -5.07 -4.69
C ARG A 185 -29.27 -3.91 -5.38
N ASP A 186 -29.78 -2.70 -5.22
CA ASP A 186 -29.19 -1.49 -5.77
C ASP A 186 -27.79 -1.24 -5.16
N LYS A 187 -27.66 -1.38 -3.84
CA LYS A 187 -26.36 -1.27 -3.15
C LYS A 187 -25.33 -2.26 -3.70
N VAL A 188 -25.70 -3.54 -3.84
CA VAL A 188 -24.82 -4.58 -4.38
C VAL A 188 -24.41 -4.23 -5.81
N ALA A 189 -25.34 -3.83 -6.67
CA ALA A 189 -25.04 -3.51 -8.07
C ALA A 189 -24.11 -2.31 -8.22
N ARG A 190 -24.35 -1.21 -7.47
CA ARG A 190 -23.46 -0.03 -7.50
C ARG A 190 -22.06 -0.36 -6.98
N CYS A 191 -21.97 -1.10 -5.87
CA CYS A 191 -20.68 -1.50 -5.29
C CYS A 191 -19.92 -2.48 -6.19
N ALA A 192 -20.62 -3.42 -6.82
CA ALA A 192 -20.05 -4.36 -7.75
C ALA A 192 -19.45 -3.64 -8.98
N PHE A 193 -20.08 -2.55 -9.46
CA PHE A 193 -19.53 -1.75 -10.56
C PHE A 193 -18.27 -1.01 -10.11
N TYR A 194 -18.30 -0.45 -8.90
CA TYR A 194 -17.13 0.19 -8.35
C TYR A 194 -15.95 -0.80 -8.18
N LEU A 195 -16.23 -2.02 -7.71
CA LEU A 195 -15.25 -3.10 -7.63
C LEU A 195 -14.69 -3.47 -9.01
N SER A 196 -15.54 -3.65 -10.03
CA SER A 196 -15.08 -3.98 -11.39
C SER A 196 -14.18 -2.88 -11.96
N MET A 197 -14.48 -1.61 -11.68
CA MET A 197 -13.62 -0.48 -12.05
C MET A 197 -12.27 -0.50 -11.32
N LEU A 198 -12.23 -0.82 -10.01
CA LEU A 198 -10.99 -0.99 -9.26
C LEU A 198 -10.13 -2.14 -9.83
N LEU A 199 -10.75 -3.24 -10.24
CA LEU A 199 -10.06 -4.35 -10.91
C LEU A 199 -9.53 -3.94 -12.30
N LYS A 200 -10.33 -3.22 -13.09
CA LYS A 200 -9.90 -2.66 -14.39
C LYS A 200 -8.70 -1.74 -14.21
N LEU A 201 -8.69 -0.90 -13.17
CA LEU A 201 -7.58 0.00 -12.84
C LEU A 201 -6.24 -0.75 -12.65
N LEU A 202 -6.25 -1.93 -12.03
CA LEU A 202 -5.05 -2.73 -11.77
C LEU A 202 -4.43 -3.35 -13.01
N LYS A 203 -5.25 -3.60 -14.03
CA LYS A 203 -4.86 -4.23 -15.31
C LYS A 203 -4.27 -3.20 -16.29
N GLN A 204 -4.60 -1.93 -16.13
CA GLN A 204 -4.10 -0.86 -17.00
C GLN A 204 -2.64 -0.51 -16.70
N ARG A 205 -1.81 -0.49 -17.75
CA ARG A 205 -0.39 -0.11 -17.63
C ARG A 205 -0.19 1.40 -17.54
N ASN A 206 -0.99 2.16 -18.30
CA ASN A 206 -0.95 3.62 -18.36
C ASN A 206 -2.36 4.17 -18.20
N LEU A 207 -2.60 4.96 -17.17
CA LEU A 207 -3.90 5.56 -16.95
C LEU A 207 -3.98 6.90 -17.68
N THR A 208 -4.91 6.98 -18.62
CA THR A 208 -5.20 8.20 -19.38
C THR A 208 -6.56 8.75 -18.98
N ARG A 209 -6.87 9.97 -19.43
CA ARG A 209 -8.19 10.59 -19.20
C ARG A 209 -9.36 9.82 -19.83
N LYS A 210 -9.07 8.87 -20.73
CA LYS A 210 -10.07 8.00 -21.37
C LYS A 210 -10.46 6.78 -20.53
N PHE A 211 -9.86 6.60 -19.36
CA PHE A 211 -10.15 5.47 -18.50
C PHE A 211 -11.62 5.48 -18.06
N GLY A 212 -12.35 4.41 -18.36
CA GLY A 212 -13.76 4.27 -17.98
C GLY A 212 -14.75 4.88 -18.96
N GLU A 213 -14.32 5.41 -20.11
CA GLU A 213 -15.22 5.89 -21.16
C GLU A 213 -16.11 4.77 -21.74
N GLU A 214 -15.56 3.57 -21.95
CA GLU A 214 -16.31 2.41 -22.47
C GLU A 214 -17.41 1.91 -21.53
N GLU A 215 -17.27 2.14 -20.22
CA GLU A 215 -18.17 1.63 -19.18
C GLU A 215 -19.14 2.71 -18.67
N ASP A 216 -19.19 3.87 -19.34
CA ASP A 216 -19.93 5.06 -18.90
C ASP A 216 -19.61 5.49 -17.45
N CYS A 217 -18.35 5.32 -17.02
CA CYS A 217 -17.96 5.59 -15.64
C CYS A 217 -18.08 7.09 -15.30
N PRO A 218 -18.81 7.48 -14.24
CA PRO A 218 -18.94 8.89 -13.85
C PRO A 218 -17.60 9.56 -13.56
N ARG A 219 -17.41 10.80 -14.02
CA ARG A 219 -16.15 11.55 -13.82
C ARG A 219 -15.77 11.73 -12.36
N ILE A 220 -16.76 11.82 -11.46
CA ILE A 220 -16.53 11.93 -10.00
C ILE A 220 -15.78 10.69 -9.50
N ILE A 221 -16.21 9.49 -9.93
CA ILE A 221 -15.61 8.21 -9.57
C ILE A 221 -14.21 8.07 -10.18
N GLN A 222 -14.04 8.41 -11.46
CA GLN A 222 -12.73 8.39 -12.12
C GLN A 222 -11.72 9.28 -11.37
N ASN A 223 -12.13 10.51 -11.03
CA ASN A 223 -11.30 11.46 -10.29
C ASN A 223 -10.94 10.92 -8.90
N LYS A 224 -11.90 10.31 -8.17
CA LYS A 224 -11.65 9.65 -6.89
C LYS A 224 -10.59 8.55 -7.05
N MET A 225 -10.74 7.68 -8.04
CA MET A 225 -9.84 6.56 -8.25
C MET A 225 -8.41 7.02 -8.52
N PHE A 226 -8.23 8.01 -9.40
CA PHE A 226 -6.92 8.57 -9.69
C PHE A 226 -6.30 9.24 -8.47
N LYS A 227 -7.07 10.04 -7.73
CA LYS A 227 -6.56 10.72 -6.53
C LYS A 227 -6.20 9.75 -5.40
N THR A 228 -6.94 8.65 -5.26
CA THR A 228 -6.86 7.76 -4.08
C THR A 228 -5.96 6.55 -4.29
N PHE A 229 -5.94 6.00 -5.51
CA PHE A 229 -5.31 4.70 -5.82
C PHE A 229 -4.23 4.79 -6.91
N THR A 230 -3.80 5.97 -7.30
CA THR A 230 -2.72 6.12 -8.28
C THR A 230 -1.65 7.06 -7.77
N VAL A 231 -0.45 6.92 -8.34
CA VAL A 231 0.65 7.85 -8.13
C VAL A 231 1.08 8.44 -9.45
N GLU A 232 1.40 9.72 -9.43
CA GLU A 232 1.97 10.40 -10.59
C GLU A 232 3.39 9.90 -10.84
N THR A 233 3.68 9.57 -12.08
CA THR A 233 5.00 9.14 -12.53
C THR A 233 5.43 9.91 -13.76
N PHE A 234 6.72 10.24 -13.82
CA PHE A 234 7.30 10.93 -14.95
C PHE A 234 7.95 9.90 -15.89
N ARG A 235 7.42 9.79 -17.11
CA ARG A 235 8.02 8.99 -18.19
C ARG A 235 8.11 9.82 -19.46
N ASN A 236 9.29 9.89 -20.06
CA ASN A 236 9.53 10.52 -21.36
C ASN A 236 8.94 11.94 -21.48
N GLY A 237 9.14 12.79 -20.47
CA GLY A 237 8.65 14.18 -20.52
C GLY A 237 7.17 14.37 -20.17
N ARG A 238 6.42 13.29 -19.90
CA ARG A 238 4.98 13.35 -19.57
C ARG A 238 4.71 12.83 -18.16
N VAL A 239 3.78 13.50 -17.48
CA VAL A 239 3.22 13.05 -16.20
C VAL A 239 2.07 12.08 -16.49
N LEU A 240 2.16 10.87 -15.94
CA LEU A 240 1.18 9.80 -16.12
C LEU A 240 0.83 9.20 -14.76
N ASN A 241 -0.44 8.83 -14.59
CA ASN A 241 -0.88 8.07 -13.42
C ASN A 241 -0.56 6.58 -13.61
N THR A 242 -0.01 5.97 -12.57
CA THR A 242 0.24 4.52 -12.54
C THR A 242 -0.16 3.93 -11.19
N VAL A 243 -0.52 2.66 -11.19
CA VAL A 243 -0.82 1.91 -9.97
C VAL A 243 0.46 1.23 -9.48
N SER A 244 1.11 1.84 -8.50
CA SER A 244 2.29 1.26 -7.86
C SER A 244 1.94 0.03 -7.01
N THR A 245 2.94 -0.75 -6.59
CA THR A 245 2.75 -1.92 -5.72
C THR A 245 2.08 -1.60 -4.39
N SER A 246 2.37 -0.42 -3.83
CA SER A 246 1.66 0.10 -2.65
C SER A 246 0.19 0.35 -2.96
N MET A 247 -0.12 1.02 -4.07
CA MET A 247 -1.50 1.28 -4.48
C MET A 247 -2.30 0.01 -4.75
N ARG A 248 -1.67 -1.05 -5.29
CA ARG A 248 -2.32 -2.37 -5.38
C ARG A 248 -2.77 -2.92 -4.03
N THR A 249 -1.93 -2.73 -3.01
CA THR A 249 -2.24 -3.15 -1.63
C THR A 249 -3.36 -2.30 -1.04
N LYS A 250 -3.39 -1.00 -1.36
CA LYS A 250 -4.48 -0.09 -0.97
C LYS A 250 -5.80 -0.45 -1.62
N ILE A 251 -5.80 -0.70 -2.94
CA ILE A 251 -6.98 -1.18 -3.66
C ILE A 251 -7.47 -2.49 -3.03
N ALA A 252 -6.59 -3.43 -2.72
CA ALA A 252 -6.96 -4.68 -2.06
C ALA A 252 -7.70 -4.46 -0.73
N ALA A 253 -7.20 -3.57 0.13
CA ALA A 253 -7.83 -3.29 1.42
C ALA A 253 -9.19 -2.59 1.27
N TYR A 254 -9.31 -1.64 0.33
CA TYR A 254 -10.58 -0.96 0.05
C TYR A 254 -11.60 -1.91 -0.60
N SER A 255 -11.19 -2.75 -1.54
CA SER A 255 -12.04 -3.79 -2.14
C SER A 255 -12.49 -4.80 -1.09
N LEU A 256 -11.61 -5.20 -0.16
CA LEU A 256 -11.95 -6.10 0.93
C LEU A 256 -12.97 -5.45 1.87
N ALA A 257 -12.77 -4.17 2.25
CA ALA A 257 -13.72 -3.44 3.09
C ALA A 257 -15.11 -3.30 2.44
N LEU A 258 -15.15 -3.06 1.12
CA LEU A 258 -16.42 -3.04 0.38
C LEU A 258 -17.10 -4.40 0.38
N LEU A 259 -16.36 -5.50 0.16
CA LEU A 259 -16.92 -6.85 0.18
C LEU A 259 -17.50 -7.21 1.56
N LEU A 260 -16.88 -6.77 2.66
CA LEU A 260 -17.44 -6.93 4.00
C LEU A 260 -18.84 -6.30 4.12
N HIS A 261 -19.05 -5.12 3.52
CA HIS A 261 -20.37 -4.46 3.49
C HIS A 261 -21.41 -5.13 2.59
N LEU A 262 -20.99 -6.04 1.72
CA LEU A 262 -21.87 -6.76 0.78
C LEU A 262 -22.27 -8.14 1.30
N ASP A 263 -21.39 -8.84 2.02
CA ASP A 263 -21.60 -10.24 2.44
C ASP A 263 -21.56 -10.38 3.97
N ASN A 264 -22.40 -9.61 4.67
CA ASN A 264 -22.60 -9.68 6.13
C ASN A 264 -21.30 -9.68 6.96
N MET A 265 -20.38 -8.76 6.66
CA MET A 265 -19.05 -8.64 7.29
C MET A 265 -18.15 -9.87 7.08
N THR A 266 -18.40 -10.64 6.02
CA THR A 266 -17.53 -11.72 5.55
C THR A 266 -17.04 -11.45 4.14
N ALA A 267 -15.89 -12.01 3.76
CA ALA A 267 -15.34 -11.85 2.42
C ALA A 267 -14.46 -13.05 2.04
N ASP A 268 -14.52 -13.45 0.78
CA ASP A 268 -13.68 -14.52 0.23
C ASP A 268 -12.33 -13.97 -0.25
N LEU A 269 -11.26 -14.37 0.44
CA LEU A 269 -9.90 -13.95 0.10
C LEU A 269 -9.37 -14.67 -1.13
N THR A 270 -9.81 -15.92 -1.39
CA THR A 270 -9.37 -16.74 -2.52
C THR A 270 -9.78 -16.10 -3.85
N LEU A 271 -11.02 -15.64 -3.95
CA LEU A 271 -11.50 -14.96 -5.16
C LEU A 271 -10.85 -13.59 -5.31
N LEU A 272 -10.80 -12.82 -4.23
CA LEU A 272 -10.27 -11.45 -4.26
C LEU A 272 -8.78 -11.41 -4.63
N HIS A 273 -7.94 -12.30 -4.10
CA HIS A 273 -6.51 -12.26 -4.42
C HIS A 273 -6.23 -12.63 -5.90
N ARG A 274 -7.05 -13.51 -6.50
CA ARG A 274 -6.96 -13.89 -7.91
C ARG A 274 -7.32 -12.71 -8.79
N ASP A 275 -8.44 -12.05 -8.52
CA ASP A 275 -8.91 -10.89 -9.28
C ASP A 275 -7.93 -9.71 -9.25
N LEU A 276 -7.32 -9.46 -8.09
CA LEU A 276 -6.36 -8.36 -7.90
C LEU A 276 -4.95 -8.70 -8.42
N GLY A 277 -4.68 -9.97 -8.74
CA GLY A 277 -3.33 -10.45 -9.11
C GLY A 277 -2.30 -10.27 -7.99
N ILE A 278 -2.73 -10.42 -6.73
CA ILE A 278 -1.88 -10.31 -5.54
C ILE A 278 -1.58 -11.73 -5.02
N PRO A 279 -0.34 -12.02 -4.61
CA PRO A 279 -0.02 -13.30 -3.99
C PRO A 279 -0.89 -13.54 -2.75
N GLU A 280 -1.45 -14.73 -2.61
CA GLU A 280 -2.32 -15.11 -1.50
C GLU A 280 -1.74 -14.78 -0.11
N PRO A 281 -0.44 -15.03 0.20
CA PRO A 281 0.12 -14.65 1.50
C PRO A 281 0.03 -13.15 1.78
N ARG A 282 0.16 -12.33 0.73
CA ARG A 282 0.06 -10.87 0.84
C ARG A 282 -1.39 -10.42 1.02
N MET A 283 -2.37 -11.13 0.45
CA MET A 283 -3.78 -10.89 0.74
C MET A 283 -4.11 -11.20 2.21
N ILE A 284 -3.57 -12.30 2.73
CA ILE A 284 -3.71 -12.66 4.14
C ILE A 284 -3.08 -11.58 5.06
N GLU A 285 -1.92 -11.04 4.68
CA GLU A 285 -1.31 -9.92 5.40
C GLU A 285 -2.18 -8.66 5.39
N VAL A 286 -2.84 -8.34 4.27
CA VAL A 286 -3.81 -7.23 4.19
C VAL A 286 -4.98 -7.47 5.13
N ALA A 287 -5.61 -8.65 5.09
CA ALA A 287 -6.73 -9.00 5.95
C ALA A 287 -6.35 -8.92 7.45
N LYS A 288 -5.17 -9.42 7.82
CA LYS A 288 -4.65 -9.30 9.20
C LYS A 288 -4.38 -7.85 9.60
N SER A 289 -3.86 -7.05 8.68
CA SER A 289 -3.60 -5.62 8.93
C SER A 289 -4.91 -4.85 9.14
N MET A 290 -6.00 -5.31 8.53
CA MET A 290 -7.36 -4.81 8.75
C MET A 290 -8.02 -5.33 10.05
N GLY A 291 -7.32 -6.16 10.84
CA GLY A 291 -7.88 -6.75 12.07
C GLY A 291 -8.93 -7.83 11.82
N LEU A 292 -9.02 -8.38 10.60
CA LEU A 292 -10.03 -9.37 10.23
C LEU A 292 -9.68 -10.76 10.76
N THR A 293 -10.69 -11.48 11.25
CA THR A 293 -10.56 -12.87 11.68
C THR A 293 -10.55 -13.80 10.46
N LEU A 294 -9.51 -14.60 10.32
CA LEU A 294 -9.42 -15.63 9.28
C LEU A 294 -10.23 -16.87 9.70
N ILE A 295 -11.21 -17.24 8.89
CA ILE A 295 -12.02 -18.45 9.10
C ILE A 295 -11.18 -19.65 8.64
N LYS A 296 -10.91 -20.58 9.56
CA LYS A 296 -10.23 -21.83 9.23
C LYS A 296 -11.22 -22.77 8.52
N PRO A 297 -10.87 -23.37 7.38
CA PRO A 297 -11.67 -24.45 6.83
C PRO A 297 -11.72 -25.60 7.83
N SER A 298 -12.91 -26.14 8.04
CA SER A 298 -13.13 -27.26 8.96
C SER A 298 -12.31 -28.46 8.47
N ARG A 299 -11.38 -28.97 9.28
CA ARG A 299 -10.78 -30.30 9.08
C ARG A 299 -11.79 -31.39 9.47
N GLY A 300 -12.86 -31.51 8.69
CA GLY A 300 -13.77 -32.65 8.75
C GLY A 300 -13.21 -33.76 7.86
N LYS A 301 -13.06 -34.98 8.38
CA LYS A 301 -12.74 -36.17 7.60
C LYS A 301 -13.81 -36.35 6.50
N ALA A 302 -13.49 -36.06 5.26
CA ALA A 302 -14.21 -36.56 4.10
C ALA A 302 -13.18 -37.21 3.18
N GLU A 303 -13.11 -38.54 3.26
CA GLU A 303 -12.46 -39.34 2.24
C GLU A 303 -13.25 -39.20 0.94
N ASN A 304 -12.52 -38.98 -0.16
CA ASN A 304 -12.95 -39.06 -1.56
C ASN A 304 -14.02 -38.06 -2.05
N THR A 305 -13.58 -36.93 -2.64
CA THR A 305 -13.81 -36.56 -4.07
C THR A 305 -13.40 -35.10 -4.36
N GLY A 306 -12.50 -34.92 -5.33
CA GLY A 306 -12.29 -33.65 -6.04
C GLY A 306 -11.47 -32.57 -5.32
N LEU A 307 -10.60 -31.88 -6.06
CA LEU A 307 -9.92 -30.64 -5.65
C LEU A 307 -10.96 -29.54 -5.40
N GLN A 308 -11.64 -29.56 -4.25
CA GLN A 308 -12.37 -28.39 -3.79
C GLN A 308 -11.33 -27.39 -3.27
N ASP A 309 -11.15 -26.28 -4.00
CA ASP A 309 -10.43 -25.10 -3.52
C ASP A 309 -11.01 -24.75 -2.14
N GLU A 310 -10.28 -25.00 -1.05
CA GLU A 310 -10.71 -24.56 0.28
C GLU A 310 -10.73 -23.03 0.28
N HIS A 311 -11.91 -22.45 0.05
CA HIS A 311 -12.14 -21.01 0.05
C HIS A 311 -11.76 -20.42 1.41
N LYS A 312 -10.71 -19.59 1.44
CA LYS A 312 -10.28 -18.91 2.66
C LYS A 312 -11.10 -17.65 2.84
N LYS A 313 -11.92 -17.63 3.88
CA LYS A 313 -12.77 -16.48 4.19
C LYS A 313 -12.19 -15.65 5.34
N ALA A 314 -12.40 -14.35 5.28
CA ALA A 314 -12.16 -13.41 6.37
C ALA A 314 -13.49 -12.86 6.87
N CYS A 315 -13.58 -12.58 8.17
CA CYS A 315 -14.74 -11.97 8.80
C CYS A 315 -14.31 -10.85 9.73
N LEU A 316 -15.08 -9.76 9.78
CA LEU A 316 -14.88 -8.69 10.74
C LEU A 316 -15.68 -8.97 12.01
N VAL A 317 -14.97 -9.25 13.10
CA VAL A 317 -15.55 -9.58 14.41
C VAL A 317 -14.96 -8.63 15.44
N LEU A 318 -15.81 -8.16 16.38
CA LEU A 318 -15.38 -7.32 17.50
C LEU A 318 -15.10 -8.17 18.74
N PRO A 319 -14.08 -7.83 19.55
CA PRO A 319 -13.06 -6.80 19.30
C PRO A 319 -12.09 -7.23 18.18
N LEU A 320 -11.50 -6.24 17.49
CA LEU A 320 -10.59 -6.50 16.39
C LEU A 320 -9.39 -7.37 16.82
N VAL A 321 -9.04 -8.33 15.97
CA VAL A 321 -7.93 -9.24 16.25
C VAL A 321 -6.61 -8.48 16.09
N LYS A 322 -5.88 -8.35 17.20
CA LYS A 322 -4.51 -7.85 17.18
C LYS A 322 -3.58 -8.96 16.74
N TYR A 323 -3.18 -8.94 15.47
CA TYR A 323 -2.14 -9.83 14.97
C TYR A 323 -0.77 -9.28 15.31
N ASP A 324 -0.07 -9.92 16.25
CA ASP A 324 1.34 -9.63 16.47
C ASP A 324 2.14 -9.99 15.22
N GLN A 325 2.88 -9.03 14.67
CA GLN A 325 3.90 -9.31 13.66
C GLN A 325 5.02 -10.12 14.31
N PHE A 326 4.86 -11.45 14.32
CA PHE A 326 5.92 -12.35 14.74
C PHE A 326 7.02 -12.36 13.69
N MET A 327 7.95 -11.42 13.79
CA MET A 327 9.18 -11.33 13.00
C MET A 327 10.19 -12.40 13.46
N GLU A 328 9.77 -13.67 13.52
CA GLU A 328 10.73 -14.75 13.71
C GLU A 328 11.55 -14.92 12.43
N ARG A 329 12.74 -14.32 12.47
CA ARG A 329 13.84 -14.64 11.57
C ARG A 329 14.01 -16.16 11.56
N ARG A 330 13.56 -16.83 10.50
CA ARG A 330 14.08 -18.16 10.14
C ARG A 330 15.59 -18.00 9.97
N LYS A 331 16.34 -18.25 11.05
CA LYS A 331 17.79 -18.39 11.00
C LYS A 331 18.05 -19.50 9.99
N ARG A 332 18.64 -19.15 8.84
CA ARG A 332 19.17 -20.14 7.91
C ARG A 332 20.08 -21.06 8.71
N LYS A 333 19.68 -22.32 8.86
CA LYS A 333 20.56 -23.40 9.33
C LYS A 333 21.74 -23.39 8.35
N LYS A 334 22.94 -23.06 8.84
CA LYS A 334 24.16 -23.36 8.10
C LYS A 334 24.17 -24.89 7.96
N MET A 335 24.06 -25.38 6.73
CA MET A 335 24.47 -26.74 6.45
C MET A 335 25.98 -26.80 6.69
N ARG A 336 26.38 -27.79 7.50
CA ARG A 336 27.74 -27.97 7.99
C ARG A 336 28.55 -28.74 6.97
#